data_AF-A0A2S5N1K2-F1
#
_entry.id   AF-A0A2S5N1K2-F1
#
_cell.length_a   1.000
_cell.length_b   1.000
_cell.length_c   1.000
_cell.angle_alpha   90.00
_cell.angle_beta   90.00
_cell.angle_gamma   90.00
#
_symmetry.space_group_name_H-M   'P 1'
#
loop_
_entity.id
_entity.type
_entity.pdbx_description
1 polymer ?
#
loop_
_entity_poly.entity_id
_entity_poly.type
_entity_poly.pdbx_seq_one_letter_code
_entity_poly.pdbx_strand_id
1 'polypeptide(L)'
;MIKMTSMTALAMVAGLAMVATSPAHAVSAKVREACGADYKRFCPKYEPNSSKARQCMRSVGKRLSVGCIDALADAGEIKKPRR
;
A
#
# COMPACT_ATOMS: atom_id res chain seq x y z
N MET A 1 -21.10 -29.73 54.40
CA MET A 1 -19.74 -30.30 54.50
C MET A 1 -18.91 -29.70 53.37
N ILE A 2 -18.11 -28.68 53.69
CA ILE A 2 -17.25 -27.96 52.75
C ILE A 2 -15.84 -28.55 52.89
N LYS A 3 -15.39 -29.31 51.89
CA LYS A 3 -13.98 -29.72 51.72
C LYS A 3 -13.80 -30.33 50.32
N MET A 4 -13.24 -29.56 49.39
CA MET A 4 -12.39 -30.13 48.34
C MET A 4 -11.37 -29.06 47.94
N THR A 5 -10.32 -29.01 48.74
CA THR A 5 -9.04 -28.38 48.43
C THR A 5 -8.44 -29.07 47.21
N SER A 6 -8.05 -28.32 46.17
CA SER A 6 -6.75 -28.45 45.48
C SER A 6 -6.71 -27.53 44.25
N MET A 7 -5.78 -26.58 44.29
CA MET A 7 -5.34 -25.75 43.17
C MET A 7 -4.92 -26.61 41.97
N THR A 8 -5.57 -26.42 40.82
CA THR A 8 -4.90 -26.43 39.51
C THR A 8 -5.63 -25.43 38.63
N ALA A 9 -5.04 -24.24 38.51
CA ALA A 9 -5.45 -23.25 37.52
C ALA A 9 -4.90 -23.69 36.16
N LEU A 10 -5.77 -24.09 35.22
CA LEU A 10 -5.44 -24.07 33.80
C LEU A 10 -6.37 -23.07 33.13
N ALA A 11 -5.86 -21.86 32.95
CA ALA A 11 -6.53 -20.77 32.28
C ALA A 11 -6.84 -21.17 30.82
N MET A 12 -8.12 -21.11 30.44
CA MET A 12 -8.51 -21.09 29.04
C MET A 12 -8.03 -19.78 28.42
N VAL A 13 -6.96 -19.83 27.63
CA VAL A 13 -6.54 -18.71 26.78
C VAL A 13 -6.37 -19.23 25.35
N ALA A 14 -7.48 -19.34 24.63
CA ALA A 14 -7.46 -19.55 23.18
C ALA A 14 -7.87 -18.23 22.49
N GLY A 15 -7.02 -17.22 22.61
CA GLY A 15 -7.12 -15.98 21.83
C GLY A 15 -6.46 -16.21 20.47
N LEU A 16 -7.27 -16.45 19.43
CA LEU A 16 -6.80 -16.56 18.06
C LEU A 16 -6.35 -15.16 17.57
N ALA A 17 -5.05 -14.88 17.62
CA ALA A 17 -4.50 -13.63 17.10
C ALA A 17 -4.61 -13.61 15.57
N MET A 18 -5.59 -12.87 15.04
CA MET A 18 -5.68 -12.58 13.61
C MET A 18 -4.57 -11.58 13.24
N VAL A 19 -3.45 -12.08 12.70
CA VAL A 19 -2.45 -11.22 12.06
C VAL A 19 -3.03 -10.74 10.74
N ALA A 20 -3.56 -9.52 10.72
CA ALA A 20 -3.91 -8.81 9.50
C ALA A 20 -2.62 -8.39 8.79
N THR A 21 -2.10 -9.25 7.90
CA THR A 21 -1.04 -8.87 6.97
C THR A 21 -1.60 -7.86 5.97
N SER A 22 -1.43 -6.56 6.25
CA SER A 22 -1.77 -5.51 5.29
C SER A 22 -0.82 -5.60 4.10
N PRO A 23 -1.31 -5.66 2.85
CA PRO A 23 -0.42 -5.65 1.69
C PRO A 23 0.29 -4.29 1.65
N ALA A 24 1.61 -4.30 1.85
CA ALA A 24 2.44 -3.15 1.51
C ALA A 24 2.31 -2.97 -0.01
N HIS A 25 1.56 -1.96 -0.43
CA HIS A 25 1.36 -1.60 -1.85
C HIS A 25 2.71 -1.17 -2.45
N ALA A 26 3.46 -2.14 -2.95
CA ALA A 26 4.67 -1.92 -3.70
C ALA A 26 4.29 -1.45 -5.12
N VAL A 27 4.88 -0.33 -5.55
CA VAL A 27 4.74 0.15 -6.93
C VAL A 27 5.37 -0.88 -7.86
N SER A 28 4.63 -1.33 -8.88
CA SER A 28 5.13 -2.33 -9.81
C SER A 28 6.34 -1.82 -10.60
N ALA A 29 7.22 -2.74 -11.03
CA ALA A 29 8.36 -2.40 -11.87
C ALA A 29 7.93 -1.67 -13.16
N LYS A 30 6.80 -2.09 -13.76
CA LYS A 30 6.18 -1.44 -14.93
C LYS A 30 5.87 0.04 -14.67
N VAL A 31 5.28 0.36 -13.51
CA VAL A 31 4.97 1.76 -13.16
C VAL A 31 6.26 2.56 -12.96
N ARG A 32 7.28 1.99 -12.31
CA ARG A 32 8.58 2.66 -12.14
C ARG A 32 9.26 3.00 -13.46
N GLU A 33 9.21 2.06 -14.41
CA GLU A 33 9.77 2.25 -15.75
C GLU A 33 9.01 3.34 -16.53
N ALA A 34 7.68 3.18 -16.65
CA ALA A 34 6.84 4.10 -17.41
C ALA A 34 6.82 5.53 -16.84
N CYS A 35 6.81 5.66 -15.52
CA CYS A 35 6.67 6.94 -14.83
C CYS A 35 8.01 7.59 -14.46
N GLY A 36 9.15 6.96 -14.73
CA GLY A 36 10.46 7.42 -14.24
C GLY A 36 10.82 8.84 -14.68
N ALA A 37 10.57 9.19 -15.94
CA ALA A 37 10.82 10.53 -16.47
C ALA A 37 9.85 11.57 -15.87
N ASP A 38 8.56 11.22 -15.78
CA ASP A 38 7.54 12.09 -15.19
C ASP A 38 7.82 12.37 -13.72
N TYR A 39 8.22 11.35 -12.96
CA TYR A 39 8.57 11.49 -11.56
C TYR A 39 9.77 12.43 -11.37
N LYS A 40 10.83 12.29 -12.18
CA LYS A 40 11.98 13.21 -12.14
C LYS A 40 11.59 14.65 -12.47
N ARG A 41 10.61 14.84 -13.36
CA ARG A 41 10.13 16.16 -13.80
C ARG A 41 9.24 16.84 -12.75
N PHE A 42 8.32 16.09 -12.14
CA PHE A 42 7.26 16.67 -11.31
C PHE A 42 7.44 16.47 -9.81
N CYS A 43 8.10 15.37 -9.40
CA CYS A 43 8.18 14.93 -8.01
C CYS A 43 9.61 14.64 -7.48
N PRO A 44 10.70 15.31 -7.95
CA PRO A 44 12.07 14.91 -7.60
C PRO A 44 12.44 15.12 -6.12
N LYS A 45 11.65 15.88 -5.36
CA LYS A 45 11.89 16.16 -3.93
C LYS A 45 11.51 15.02 -3.00
N TYR A 46 10.70 14.06 -3.45
CA TYR A 46 10.21 12.96 -2.61
C TYR A 46 11.01 11.71 -2.88
N GLU A 47 11.25 10.84 -1.89
CA GLU A 47 11.93 9.57 -2.15
C GLU A 47 11.15 8.67 -3.13
N PRO A 48 11.84 7.96 -4.05
CA PRO A 48 11.18 7.01 -4.94
C PRO A 48 10.39 5.96 -4.14
N ASN A 49 9.23 5.55 -4.65
CA ASN A 49 8.34 4.57 -4.01
C ASN A 49 7.75 4.99 -2.64
N SER A 50 8.02 6.20 -2.16
CA SER A 50 7.38 6.72 -0.95
C SER A 50 5.89 7.02 -1.16
N SER A 51 5.13 7.05 -0.07
CA SER A 51 3.74 7.53 -0.08
C SER A 51 3.63 8.96 -0.60
N LYS A 52 4.59 9.84 -0.23
CA LYS A 52 4.65 11.23 -0.69
C LYS A 52 4.87 11.32 -2.21
N ALA A 53 5.77 10.51 -2.77
CA ALA A 53 5.97 10.44 -4.22
C ALA A 53 4.70 9.98 -4.95
N ARG A 54 4.02 8.95 -4.44
CA ARG A 54 2.74 8.49 -4.99
C ARG A 54 1.67 9.59 -4.96
N GLN A 55 1.55 10.29 -3.84
CA GLN A 55 0.58 11.37 -3.69
C GLN A 55 0.89 12.55 -4.63
N CYS A 56 2.18 12.91 -4.76
CA CYS A 56 2.63 13.91 -5.74
C CYS A 56 2.24 13.52 -7.17
N MET A 57 2.56 12.30 -7.61
CA MET A 57 2.21 11.83 -8.96
C MET A 57 0.70 11.86 -9.21
N ARG A 58 -0.12 11.43 -8.24
CA ARG A 58 -1.58 11.51 -8.33
C ARG A 58 -2.08 12.95 -8.46
N SER A 59 -1.45 13.91 -7.77
CA SER A 59 -1.79 15.34 -7.86
C SER A 59 -1.42 15.98 -9.21
N VAL A 60 -0.38 15.48 -9.88
CA VAL A 60 0.00 15.93 -11.24
C VAL A 60 -1.06 15.54 -12.26
N GLY A 61 -1.65 14.35 -12.10
CA GLY A 61 -2.80 13.90 -12.87
C GLY A 61 -2.55 13.84 -14.37
N LYS A 62 -3.41 14.49 -15.17
CA LYS A 62 -3.39 14.45 -16.65
C LYS A 62 -2.12 15.04 -17.29
N ARG A 63 -1.27 15.71 -16.52
CA ARG A 63 0.02 16.26 -17.00
C ARG A 63 1.13 15.22 -17.11
N LEU A 64 0.92 14.04 -16.52
CA LEU A 64 1.78 12.88 -16.70
C LEU A 64 1.74 12.41 -18.16
N SER A 65 2.79 11.73 -18.61
CA SER A 65 2.78 11.08 -19.91
C SER A 65 1.65 10.05 -20.01
N VAL A 66 1.14 9.82 -21.22
CA VAL A 66 0.10 8.82 -21.48
C VAL A 66 0.54 7.44 -21.00
N GLY A 67 1.81 7.06 -21.24
CA GLY A 67 2.36 5.78 -20.79
C GLY A 67 2.35 5.63 -19.26
N CYS A 68 2.68 6.68 -18.51
CA CYS A 68 2.59 6.65 -17.06
C CYS A 68 1.15 6.57 -16.56
N ILE A 69 0.22 7.32 -17.18
CA ILE A 69 -1.21 7.26 -16.84
C ILE A 69 -1.77 5.85 -17.06
N ASP A 70 -1.48 5.24 -18.21
CA ASP A 70 -1.92 3.88 -18.50
C ASP A 70 -1.30 2.87 -17.53
N ALA A 71 -0.01 2.98 -17.21
CA ALA A 71 0.63 2.10 -16.22
C ALA A 71 0.02 2.24 -14.82
N LEU A 72 -0.30 3.47 -14.38
CA LEU A 72 -0.98 3.71 -13.11
C LEU A 72 -2.41 3.17 -13.10
N ALA A 73 -3.13 3.28 -14.21
CA ALA A 73 -4.48 2.71 -14.34
C ALA A 73 -4.45 1.18 -14.31
N ASP A 74 -3.52 0.56 -15.04
CA ASP A 74 -3.31 -0.90 -15.06
C ASP A 74 -2.94 -1.44 -13.67
N ALA A 75 -2.18 -0.66 -12.89
CA ALA A 75 -1.82 -1.00 -11.51
C ALA A 75 -2.93 -0.72 -10.50
N GLY A 76 -4.07 -0.15 -10.91
CA GLY A 76 -5.18 0.22 -10.02
C GLY A 76 -4.89 1.43 -9.13
N GLU A 77 -3.84 2.20 -9.41
CA GLU A 77 -3.43 3.38 -8.64
C GLU A 77 -4.30 4.61 -8.94
N ILE A 78 -4.87 4.67 -10.16
CA ILE A 78 -5.80 5.71 -10.60
C ILE A 78 -6.95 5.11 -11.43
N LYS A 79 -8.06 5.84 -11.54
CA LYS A 79 -9.08 5.54 -12.55
C LYS A 79 -8.59 6.02 -13.92
N LYS A 80 -8.70 5.17 -14.95
CA LYS A 80 -8.34 5.55 -16.32
C LYS A 80 -9.13 6.81 -16.73
N PRO A 81 -8.47 7.91 -17.13
CA PRO A 81 -9.18 9.09 -17.57
C PRO A 81 -10.01 8.75 -18.81
N ARG A 82 -11.30 9.08 -18.78
CA ARG A 82 -12.17 8.96 -19.97
C ARG A 82 -11.70 9.98 -21.00
N ARG A 83 -11.40 9.50 -22.21
CA ARG A 83 -11.01 10.32 -23.35
C ARG A 83 -12.22 10.99 -23.96
#